data_AF-A0A6M0SIP1-F1
#
_entry.id   AF-A0A6M0SIP1-F1
#
_cell.length_a   1.000
_cell.length_b   1.000
_cell.length_c   1.000
_cell.angle_alpha   90.00
_cell.angle_beta   90.00
_cell.angle_gamma   90.00
#
_symmetry.space_group_name_H-M   'P 1'
#
loop_
_entity.id
_entity.type
_entity.pdbx_description
1 polymer ?
#
loop_
_entity_poly.entity_id
_entity_poly.type
_entity_poly.pdbx_seq_one_letter_code
_entity_poly.pdbx_strand_id
1 'polypeptide(L)'
;GYSGTYETLARYTHTLRSAQAQLSPNPDSLKDLPGRGPAPKVTIKSQKPLSARRAAWLVLQKPDTLTDKQKTLLERLSQRSELLELIRLTQDFISLVRQRLPAQLDNWLEKAKNTTVKAFQSFAKGLDEDYDAVKAGVTLEVSNGPVEGQNNRLKMLKRQMFGRAELDLLAKRLILTNR
;
A
#
# COMPACT_ATOMS: atom_id res chain seq x y z
N GLY A 1 25.05 30.78 -2.29
CA GLY A 1 24.18 30.21 -3.34
C GLY A 1 23.36 29.09 -2.76
N TYR A 2 22.16 28.83 -3.28
CA TYR A 2 21.35 27.67 -2.88
C TYR A 2 22.03 26.37 -3.32
N SER A 3 22.16 25.39 -2.42
CA SER A 3 22.91 24.15 -2.62
C SER A 3 22.05 22.92 -2.99
N GLY A 4 20.76 23.11 -3.26
CA GLY A 4 19.84 22.01 -3.58
C GLY A 4 19.82 21.63 -5.07
N THR A 5 19.11 20.53 -5.39
CA THR A 5 18.99 20.02 -6.76
C THR A 5 18.15 20.92 -7.65
N TYR A 6 18.51 20.98 -8.93
CA TYR A 6 17.77 21.72 -9.97
C TYR A 6 16.30 21.31 -10.01
N GLU A 7 16.00 20.02 -9.82
CA GLU A 7 14.63 19.50 -9.80
C GLU A 7 13.79 20.10 -8.65
N THR A 8 14.40 20.31 -7.49
CA THR A 8 13.75 20.97 -6.34
C THR A 8 13.43 22.43 -6.66
N LEU A 9 14.39 23.14 -7.28
CA LEU A 9 14.20 24.52 -7.75
C LEU A 9 13.14 24.61 -8.86
N ALA A 10 13.14 23.69 -9.81
CA ALA A 10 12.19 23.65 -10.91
C ALA A 10 10.78 23.40 -10.38
N ARG A 11 10.58 22.44 -9.47
CA ARG A 11 9.27 22.21 -8.83
C ARG A 11 8.80 23.44 -8.05
N TYR A 12 9.69 24.05 -7.26
CA TYR A 12 9.36 25.24 -6.48
C TYR A 12 8.96 26.43 -7.38
N THR A 13 9.78 26.75 -8.39
CA THR A 13 9.54 27.89 -9.29
C THR A 13 8.35 27.65 -10.23
N HIS A 14 8.13 26.42 -10.68
CA HIS A 14 6.94 26.06 -11.46
C HIS A 14 5.66 26.31 -10.66
N THR A 15 5.63 25.92 -9.38
CA THR A 15 4.45 26.15 -8.53
C THR A 15 4.18 27.65 -8.31
N LEU A 16 5.22 28.47 -8.15
CA LEU A 16 5.09 29.92 -8.04
C LEU A 16 4.55 30.54 -9.32
N ARG A 17 5.06 30.14 -10.50
CA ARG A 17 4.57 30.64 -11.78
C ARG A 17 3.11 30.27 -12.05
N SER A 18 2.72 29.04 -11.73
CA SER A 18 1.32 28.61 -11.86
C SER A 18 0.37 29.33 -10.90
N ALA A 19 0.85 29.75 -9.72
CA ALA A 19 0.07 30.56 -8.77
C ALA A 19 0.00 32.04 -9.17
N GLN A 20 0.94 32.53 -9.99
CA GLN A 20 1.07 33.92 -10.43
C GLN A 20 0.78 34.10 -11.94
N ALA A 21 -0.16 33.31 -12.50
CA ALA A 21 -0.45 33.25 -13.93
C ALA A 21 -0.91 34.57 -14.60
N GLN A 22 -0.96 35.70 -13.89
CA GLN A 22 -1.41 37.01 -14.40
C GLN A 22 -0.36 38.14 -14.36
N LEU A 23 0.91 37.89 -14.05
CA LEU A 23 1.93 38.94 -14.01
C LEU A 23 2.96 38.80 -15.14
N SER A 24 2.55 39.13 -16.37
CA SER A 24 3.51 39.59 -17.39
C SER A 24 3.76 41.08 -17.13
N PRO A 25 4.94 41.50 -16.65
CA PRO A 25 5.16 42.89 -16.32
C PRO A 25 5.29 43.73 -17.61
N ASN A 26 4.61 44.87 -17.64
CA ASN A 26 4.80 45.91 -18.65
C ASN A 26 6.25 46.45 -18.55
N PRO A 27 7.02 46.63 -19.64
CA PRO A 27 8.40 47.14 -19.59
C PRO A 27 8.60 48.41 -18.73
N ASP A 28 7.60 49.31 -18.64
CA ASP A 28 7.69 50.50 -17.77
C ASP A 28 7.54 50.21 -16.27
N SER A 29 6.96 49.06 -15.90
CA SER A 29 6.81 48.60 -14.50
C SER A 29 8.06 47.89 -13.94
N LEU A 30 9.12 47.77 -14.73
CA LEU A 30 10.41 47.19 -14.31
C LEU A 30 11.11 48.02 -13.22
N LYS A 31 10.77 49.30 -13.06
CA LYS A 31 11.32 50.15 -11.98
C LYS A 31 10.58 49.98 -10.65
N ASP A 32 9.39 49.40 -10.67
CA ASP A 32 8.57 49.06 -9.49
C ASP A 32 8.64 47.56 -9.15
N LEU A 33 9.74 46.89 -9.53
CA LEU A 33 9.91 45.46 -9.26
C LEU A 33 9.87 45.19 -7.75
N PRO A 34 9.02 44.27 -7.27
CA PRO A 34 8.98 43.90 -5.87
C PRO A 34 10.24 43.08 -5.54
N GLY A 35 11.25 43.76 -4.99
CA GLY A 35 12.46 43.16 -4.42
C GLY A 35 12.81 43.71 -3.03
N ARG A 36 12.03 44.68 -2.52
CA ARG A 36 12.23 45.32 -1.22
C ARG A 36 10.93 45.26 -0.41
N GLY A 37 10.57 44.06 0.01
CA GLY A 37 9.43 43.79 0.88
C GLY A 37 9.52 42.37 1.43
N PRO A 38 8.91 42.07 2.59
CA PRO A 38 8.88 40.72 3.11
C PRO A 38 8.25 39.79 2.07
N ALA A 39 8.93 38.67 1.77
CA ALA A 39 8.48 37.73 0.76
C ALA A 39 7.02 37.32 1.01
N PRO A 40 6.16 37.25 -0.03
CA PRO A 40 4.78 36.82 0.13
C PRO A 40 4.77 35.46 0.81
N LYS A 41 4.10 35.37 1.98
CA LYS A 41 3.91 34.12 2.71
C LYS A 41 2.90 33.25 1.97
N VAL A 42 3.35 32.62 0.89
CA VAL A 42 2.56 31.60 0.20
C VAL A 42 2.58 30.35 1.09
N THR A 43 1.45 30.04 1.73
CA THR A 43 1.25 28.75 2.40
C THR A 43 1.12 27.67 1.33
N ILE A 44 2.25 27.13 0.87
CA ILE A 44 2.27 26.01 -0.07
C ILE A 44 1.73 24.79 0.69
N LYS A 45 0.48 24.40 0.40
CA LYS A 45 -0.05 23.09 0.81
C LYS A 45 0.68 22.02 -0.01
N SER A 46 1.88 21.65 0.44
CA SER A 46 2.64 20.53 -0.11
C SER A 46 1.81 19.26 0.05
N GLN A 47 1.19 18.79 -1.03
CA GLN A 47 0.57 17.48 -1.04
C GLN A 47 1.68 16.45 -1.04
N LYS A 48 1.81 15.69 0.06
CA LYS A 48 2.76 14.59 0.13
C LYS A 48 2.46 13.61 -1.03
N PRO A 49 3.47 13.22 -1.83
CA PRO A 49 3.27 12.28 -2.92
C PRO A 49 2.75 10.94 -2.37
N LEU A 50 1.95 10.24 -3.18
CA LEU A 50 1.45 8.93 -2.81
C LEU A 50 2.61 7.94 -2.80
N SER A 51 2.90 7.35 -1.64
CA SER A 51 3.92 6.30 -1.54
C SER A 51 3.37 4.96 -2.06
N ALA A 52 4.26 4.10 -2.56
CA ALA A 52 3.90 2.77 -3.03
C ALA A 52 3.13 1.96 -1.97
N ARG A 53 3.54 2.05 -0.69
CA ARG A 53 2.84 1.40 0.42
C ARG A 53 1.41 1.92 0.60
N ARG A 54 1.21 3.23 0.47
CA ARG A 54 -0.14 3.83 0.56
C ARG A 54 -1.00 3.43 -0.62
N ALA A 55 -0.43 3.40 -1.83
CA ALA A 55 -1.14 2.94 -3.03
C ALA A 55 -1.57 1.47 -2.88
N ALA A 56 -0.66 0.57 -2.49
CA ALA A 56 -0.97 -0.84 -2.26
C ALA A 56 -2.07 -1.01 -1.20
N TRP A 57 -1.98 -0.28 -0.10
CA TRP A 57 -3.00 -0.34 0.95
C TRP A 57 -4.37 0.14 0.47
N LEU A 58 -4.43 1.20 -0.37
CA LEU A 58 -5.68 1.66 -0.98
C LEU A 58 -6.33 0.59 -1.86
N VAL A 59 -5.53 -0.15 -2.63
CA VAL A 59 -6.03 -1.24 -3.51
C VAL A 59 -6.57 -2.41 -2.68
N LEU A 60 -5.97 -2.71 -1.53
CA LEU A 60 -6.38 -3.81 -0.65
C LEU A 60 -7.67 -3.54 0.17
N GLN A 61 -8.12 -2.28 0.24
CA GLN A 61 -9.31 -1.93 1.01
C GLN A 61 -10.63 -2.32 0.31
N LYS A 62 -11.70 -2.46 1.10
CA LYS A 62 -13.06 -2.65 0.54
C LYS A 62 -13.49 -1.36 -0.16
N PRO A 63 -14.10 -1.43 -1.36
CA PRO A 63 -14.59 -0.25 -2.06
C PRO A 63 -15.49 0.65 -1.19
N ASP A 64 -16.33 0.02 -0.36
CA ASP A 64 -17.31 0.71 0.51
C ASP A 64 -16.67 1.47 1.67
N THR A 65 -15.42 1.14 2.02
CA THR A 65 -14.69 1.78 3.13
C THR A 65 -13.85 2.96 2.69
N LEU A 66 -13.77 3.23 1.38
CA LEU A 66 -12.95 4.30 0.83
C LEU A 66 -13.68 5.65 0.92
N THR A 67 -12.98 6.66 1.42
CA THR A 67 -13.42 8.05 1.33
C THR A 67 -13.39 8.56 -0.12
N ASP A 68 -14.15 9.61 -0.44
CA ASP A 68 -14.20 10.16 -1.80
C ASP A 68 -12.82 10.55 -2.34
N LYS A 69 -11.97 11.13 -1.47
CA LYS A 69 -10.57 11.45 -1.81
C LYS A 69 -9.76 10.21 -2.20
N GLN A 70 -9.98 9.09 -1.52
CA GLN A 70 -9.30 7.83 -1.81
C GLN A 70 -9.83 7.18 -3.09
N LYS A 71 -11.14 7.26 -3.35
CA LYS A 71 -11.76 6.82 -4.61
C LYS A 71 -11.17 7.58 -5.80
N THR A 72 -11.09 8.92 -5.72
CA THR A 72 -10.44 9.73 -6.77
C THR A 72 -8.97 9.37 -6.97
N LEU A 73 -8.25 9.03 -5.90
CA LEU A 73 -6.87 8.56 -6.02
C LEU A 73 -6.78 7.20 -6.73
N LEU A 74 -7.68 6.27 -6.42
CA LEU A 74 -7.74 4.95 -7.05
C LEU A 74 -8.14 5.05 -8.53
N GLU A 75 -9.09 5.93 -8.87
CA GLU A 75 -9.44 6.25 -10.25
C GLU A 75 -8.24 6.80 -11.02
N ARG A 76 -7.47 7.72 -10.42
CA ARG A 76 -6.23 8.25 -11.03
C ARG A 76 -5.19 7.17 -11.25
N LEU A 77 -5.04 6.22 -10.31
CA LEU A 77 -4.15 5.07 -10.49
C LEU A 77 -4.62 4.18 -11.64
N SER A 78 -5.93 4.00 -11.77
CA SER A 78 -6.57 3.16 -12.80
C SER A 78 -6.52 3.78 -14.21
N GLN A 79 -6.12 5.04 -14.36
CA GLN A 79 -5.91 5.66 -15.69
C GLN A 79 -4.75 5.02 -16.46
N ARG A 80 -3.86 4.29 -15.78
CA ARG A 80 -2.80 3.50 -16.43
C ARG A 80 -3.31 2.09 -16.65
N SER A 81 -3.32 1.62 -17.88
CA SER A 81 -3.85 0.31 -18.27
C SER A 81 -3.25 -0.85 -17.46
N GLU A 82 -1.93 -0.85 -17.28
CA GLU A 82 -1.22 -1.85 -16.46
C GLU A 82 -1.71 -1.88 -15.02
N LEU A 83 -1.94 -0.71 -14.41
CA LEU A 83 -2.40 -0.62 -13.02
C LEU A 83 -3.86 -1.00 -12.86
N LEU A 84 -4.69 -0.70 -13.86
CA LEU A 84 -6.11 -1.07 -13.83
C LEU A 84 -6.29 -2.59 -13.76
N GLU A 85 -5.56 -3.34 -14.58
CA GLU A 85 -5.60 -4.81 -14.56
C GLU A 85 -5.18 -5.35 -13.19
N LEU A 86 -4.06 -4.84 -12.65
CA LEU A 86 -3.55 -5.24 -11.33
C LEU A 86 -4.53 -4.94 -10.21
N ILE A 87 -5.15 -3.75 -10.24
CA ILE A 87 -6.12 -3.33 -9.23
C ILE A 87 -7.33 -4.27 -9.26
N ARG A 88 -7.88 -4.55 -10.44
CA ARG A 88 -9.01 -5.48 -10.60
C ARG A 88 -8.66 -6.87 -10.11
N LEU A 89 -7.54 -7.42 -10.58
CA LEU A 89 -7.12 -8.76 -10.22
C LEU A 89 -6.86 -8.91 -8.70
N THR A 90 -6.31 -7.87 -8.08
CA THR A 90 -6.14 -7.80 -6.61
C THR A 90 -7.50 -7.76 -5.90
N GLN A 91 -8.43 -6.93 -6.35
CA GLN A 91 -9.76 -6.81 -5.74
C GLN A 91 -10.59 -8.10 -5.90
N ASP A 92 -10.51 -8.74 -7.06
CA ASP A 92 -11.14 -10.02 -7.34
C ASP A 92 -10.63 -11.10 -6.38
N PHE A 93 -9.32 -11.17 -6.16
CA PHE A 93 -8.72 -12.11 -5.20
C PHE A 93 -9.22 -11.88 -3.78
N ILE A 94 -9.24 -10.62 -3.35
CA ILE A 94 -9.73 -10.25 -2.01
C ILE A 94 -11.19 -10.62 -1.85
N SER A 95 -12.00 -10.40 -2.88
CA SER A 95 -13.42 -10.80 -2.89
C SER A 95 -13.55 -12.31 -2.77
N LEU A 96 -12.80 -13.06 -3.58
CA LEU A 96 -12.76 -14.52 -3.58
C LEU A 96 -12.44 -15.08 -2.19
N VAL A 97 -11.39 -14.56 -1.54
CA VAL A 97 -10.97 -15.02 -0.19
C VAL A 97 -12.00 -14.64 0.87
N ARG A 98 -12.54 -13.41 0.83
CA ARG A 98 -13.51 -12.93 1.83
C ARG A 98 -14.88 -13.60 1.71
N GLN A 99 -15.31 -13.87 0.48
CA GLN A 99 -16.60 -14.47 0.18
C GLN A 99 -16.51 -16.00 0.08
N ARG A 100 -15.31 -16.59 0.20
CA ARG A 100 -15.07 -18.03 0.14
C ARG A 100 -15.64 -18.68 -1.11
N LEU A 101 -15.14 -18.25 -2.26
CA LEU A 101 -15.63 -18.64 -3.59
C LEU A 101 -14.64 -19.59 -4.29
N PRO A 102 -14.55 -20.88 -3.89
CA PRO A 102 -13.56 -21.82 -4.44
C PRO A 102 -13.72 -22.05 -5.95
N ALA A 103 -14.96 -21.97 -6.47
CA ALA A 103 -15.23 -22.13 -7.89
C ALA A 103 -14.62 -21.03 -8.77
N GLN A 104 -14.27 -19.88 -8.20
CA GLN A 104 -13.64 -18.78 -8.93
C GLN A 104 -12.10 -18.83 -8.90
N LEU A 105 -11.51 -19.73 -8.10
CA LEU A 105 -10.07 -19.80 -7.87
C LEU A 105 -9.30 -20.15 -9.13
N ASP A 106 -9.75 -21.17 -9.87
CA ASP A 106 -9.07 -21.64 -11.07
C ASP A 106 -9.02 -20.53 -12.14
N ASN A 107 -10.16 -19.89 -12.40
CA ASN A 107 -10.27 -18.78 -13.34
C ASN A 107 -9.38 -17.60 -12.92
N TRP A 108 -9.34 -17.29 -11.63
CA TRP A 108 -8.50 -16.23 -11.11
C TRP A 108 -7.00 -16.56 -11.28
N LEU A 109 -6.59 -17.80 -10.99
CA LEU A 109 -5.21 -18.26 -11.16
C LEU A 109 -4.77 -18.18 -12.62
N GLU A 110 -5.61 -18.60 -13.56
CA GLU A 110 -5.32 -18.49 -15.00
C GLU A 110 -5.11 -17.03 -15.42
N LYS A 111 -6.00 -16.12 -15.01
CA LYS A 111 -5.84 -14.68 -15.27
C LYS A 111 -4.54 -14.16 -14.66
N ALA A 112 -4.24 -14.53 -13.41
CA ALA A 112 -3.05 -14.05 -12.71
C ALA A 112 -1.74 -14.53 -13.38
N LYS A 113 -1.71 -15.78 -13.87
CA LYS A 113 -0.57 -16.35 -14.62
C LYS A 113 -0.36 -15.66 -15.98
N ASN A 114 -1.43 -15.18 -16.61
CA ASN A 114 -1.39 -14.53 -17.92
C ASN A 114 -1.16 -13.00 -17.88
N THR A 115 -1.05 -12.41 -16.68
CA THR A 115 -0.73 -10.98 -16.55
C THR A 115 0.68 -10.66 -17.05
N THR A 116 0.93 -9.41 -17.45
CA THR A 116 2.27 -8.95 -17.86
C THR A 116 3.25 -8.76 -16.70
N VAL A 117 2.75 -8.77 -15.46
CA VAL A 117 3.53 -8.45 -14.26
C VAL A 117 4.07 -9.72 -13.60
N LYS A 118 5.39 -9.91 -13.69
CA LYS A 118 6.09 -11.07 -13.11
C LYS A 118 5.76 -11.35 -11.64
N ALA A 119 5.54 -10.31 -10.84
CA ALA A 119 5.18 -10.49 -9.43
C ALA A 119 3.85 -11.24 -9.24
N PHE A 120 2.86 -10.99 -10.11
CA PHE A 120 1.58 -11.70 -10.08
C PHE A 120 1.69 -13.11 -10.63
N GLN A 121 2.49 -13.31 -11.68
CA GLN A 121 2.78 -14.65 -12.21
C GLN A 121 3.42 -15.53 -11.14
N SER A 122 4.45 -15.04 -10.44
CA SER A 122 5.12 -15.76 -9.35
C SER A 122 4.19 -16.02 -8.17
N PHE A 123 3.33 -15.05 -7.82
CA PHE A 123 2.34 -15.21 -6.77
C PHE A 123 1.32 -16.30 -7.13
N ALA A 124 0.77 -16.26 -8.34
CA ALA A 124 -0.16 -17.27 -8.84
C ALA A 124 0.47 -18.66 -8.89
N LYS A 125 1.74 -18.75 -9.29
CA LYS A 125 2.50 -20.01 -9.28
C LYS A 125 2.63 -20.59 -7.87
N GLY A 126 2.96 -19.77 -6.87
CA GLY A 126 3.05 -20.23 -5.48
C GLY A 126 1.71 -20.73 -4.95
N LEU A 127 0.61 -20.05 -5.29
CA LEU A 127 -0.73 -20.51 -4.92
C LEU A 127 -1.12 -21.82 -5.62
N ASP A 128 -0.64 -22.03 -6.85
CA ASP A 128 -0.87 -23.24 -7.64
C ASP A 128 -0.09 -24.45 -7.08
N GLU A 129 1.15 -24.23 -6.62
CA GLU A 129 1.97 -25.26 -5.97
C GLU A 129 1.31 -25.74 -4.66
N ASP A 130 0.65 -24.84 -3.92
CA ASP A 130 -0.09 -25.13 -2.69
C ASP A 130 -1.62 -25.19 -2.91
N TYR A 131 -2.08 -25.57 -4.11
CA TYR A 131 -3.48 -25.43 -4.53
C TYR A 131 -4.50 -26.01 -3.53
N ASP A 132 -4.28 -27.24 -3.04
CA ASP A 132 -5.21 -27.89 -2.12
C ASP A 132 -5.35 -27.12 -0.80
N ALA A 133 -4.24 -26.56 -0.29
CA ALA A 133 -4.24 -25.75 0.92
C ALA A 133 -4.94 -24.41 0.69
N VAL A 134 -4.70 -23.76 -0.46
CA VAL A 134 -5.37 -22.51 -0.84
C VAL A 134 -6.87 -22.73 -1.02
N LYS A 135 -7.26 -23.79 -1.72
CA LYS A 135 -8.65 -24.19 -1.92
C LYS A 135 -9.35 -24.48 -0.60
N ALA A 136 -8.70 -25.20 0.31
CA ALA A 136 -9.20 -25.41 1.66
C ALA A 136 -9.37 -24.07 2.40
N GLY A 137 -8.41 -23.16 2.30
CA GLY A 137 -8.47 -21.83 2.93
C GLY A 137 -9.62 -20.94 2.43
N VAL A 138 -10.07 -21.11 1.18
CA VAL A 138 -11.22 -20.39 0.62
C VAL A 138 -12.52 -21.19 0.66
N THR A 139 -12.50 -22.41 1.20
CA THR A 139 -13.70 -23.26 1.34
C THR A 139 -14.12 -23.41 2.80
N LEU A 140 -13.16 -23.66 3.69
CA LEU A 140 -13.42 -23.97 5.08
C LEU A 140 -13.62 -22.71 5.92
N GLU A 141 -14.44 -22.84 6.97
CA GLU A 141 -14.60 -21.77 7.95
C GLU A 141 -13.46 -21.70 8.97
N VAL A 142 -12.75 -22.82 9.13
CA VAL A 142 -11.68 -23.00 10.09
C VAL A 142 -10.39 -22.41 9.54
N SER A 143 -9.67 -21.67 10.38
CA SER A 143 -8.36 -21.12 10.05
C SER A 143 -7.30 -21.65 11.01
N ASN A 144 -6.05 -21.67 10.58
CA ASN A 144 -4.91 -21.95 11.45
C ASN A 144 -4.56 -20.80 12.40
N GLY A 145 -5.34 -19.71 12.41
CA GLY A 145 -5.08 -18.52 13.23
C GLY A 145 -4.89 -18.81 14.72
N PRO A 146 -5.78 -19.58 15.39
CA PRO A 146 -5.59 -19.95 16.80
C PRO A 146 -4.30 -20.73 17.05
N VAL A 147 -3.97 -21.68 16.17
CA VAL A 147 -2.75 -22.50 16.26
C VAL A 147 -1.50 -21.65 16.07
N GLU A 148 -1.50 -20.77 15.07
CA GLU A 148 -0.42 -19.80 14.84
C GLU A 148 -0.26 -18.82 16.02
N GLY A 149 -1.37 -18.40 16.63
CA GLY A 149 -1.38 -17.59 17.84
C GLY A 149 -0.65 -18.28 19.00
N GLN A 150 -0.96 -19.56 19.25
CA GLN A 150 -0.25 -20.35 20.27
C GLN A 150 1.23 -20.55 19.93
N ASN A 151 1.56 -20.84 18.66
CA ASN A 151 2.94 -20.95 18.21
C ASN A 151 3.72 -19.65 18.41
N ASN A 152 3.12 -18.50 18.10
CA ASN A 152 3.74 -17.19 18.30
C ASN A 152 3.94 -16.87 19.78
N ARG A 153 2.95 -17.19 20.63
CA ARG A 153 3.07 -17.06 22.09
C ARG A 153 4.19 -17.92 22.65
N LEU A 154 4.28 -19.18 22.22
CA LEU A 154 5.35 -20.09 22.62
C LEU A 154 6.72 -19.56 22.18
N LYS A 155 6.85 -19.10 20.92
CA LYS A 155 8.08 -18.46 20.41
C LYS A 155 8.46 -17.22 21.21
N MET A 156 7.49 -16.40 21.60
CA MET A 156 7.72 -15.21 22.43
C MET A 156 8.24 -15.60 23.82
N LEU A 157 7.59 -16.55 24.51
CA LEU A 157 8.04 -17.03 25.82
C LEU A 157 9.47 -17.59 25.75
N LYS A 158 9.78 -18.37 24.71
CA LYS A 158 11.14 -18.88 24.47
C LYS A 158 12.15 -17.75 24.25
N ARG A 159 11.79 -16.70 23.49
CA ARG A 159 12.64 -15.52 23.26
C ARG A 159 12.90 -14.70 24.52
N GLN A 160 11.89 -14.53 25.39
CA GLN A 160 12.06 -13.87 26.70
C GLN A 160 13.05 -14.61 27.61
N MET A 161 13.29 -15.89 27.35
CA MET A 161 14.20 -16.75 28.10
C MET A 161 15.52 -16.99 27.36
N PHE A 162 15.83 -16.15 26.37
CA PHE A 162 17.04 -16.26 25.54
C PHE A 162 17.22 -17.62 24.87
N GLY A 163 16.12 -18.35 24.63
CA GLY A 163 16.15 -19.69 24.05
C GLY A 163 16.57 -20.81 25.00
N ARG A 164 16.85 -20.52 26.28
CA ARG A 164 17.42 -21.47 27.26
C ARG A 164 16.38 -22.25 28.07
N ALA A 165 15.10 -22.12 27.73
CA ALA A 165 14.03 -22.81 28.43
C ALA A 165 13.85 -24.23 27.87
N GLU A 166 14.00 -25.23 28.73
CA GLU A 166 13.63 -26.61 28.43
C GLU A 166 12.10 -26.77 28.35
N LEU A 167 11.64 -27.90 27.78
CA LEU A 167 10.23 -28.13 27.47
C LEU A 167 9.34 -27.99 28.72
N ASP A 168 9.77 -28.54 29.86
CA ASP A 168 9.01 -28.47 31.11
C ASP A 168 8.78 -27.05 31.60
N LEU A 169 9.80 -26.18 31.46
CA LEU A 169 9.73 -24.79 31.88
C LEU A 169 8.87 -23.96 30.91
N LEU A 170 8.94 -24.25 29.61
CA LEU A 170 8.06 -23.66 28.61
C LEU A 170 6.60 -24.07 28.84
N ALA A 171 6.33 -25.34 29.12
CA ALA A 171 5.00 -25.85 29.41
C ALA A 171 4.42 -25.18 30.66
N LYS A 172 5.18 -25.13 31.76
CA LYS A 172 4.78 -24.43 32.99
C LYS A 172 4.45 -22.97 32.72
N ARG A 173 5.28 -22.23 31.98
CA ARG A 173 5.01 -20.83 31.66
C ARG A 173 3.79 -20.64 30.75
N LEU A 174 3.63 -21.48 29.72
CA LEU A 174 2.49 -21.38 28.82
C LEU A 174 1.16 -21.60 29.55
N ILE A 175 1.11 -22.60 30.44
CA ILE A 175 -0.09 -22.93 31.25
C ILE A 175 -0.34 -21.86 32.32
N LEU A 176 0.70 -21.42 33.03
CA LEU A 176 0.56 -20.45 34.14
C LEU A 176 0.27 -19.02 33.67
N THR A 177 0.69 -18.65 32.46
CA THR A 177 0.39 -17.33 31.85
C THR A 177 -1.01 -17.28 31.23
N ASN A 178 -1.85 -18.33 31.35
CA ASN A 178 -3.19 -18.40 30.76
C ASN A 178 -4.29 -17.75 31.63
N ARG A 179 -3.99 -16.62 32.29
CA ARG A 179 -4.95 -15.78 33.02
C ARG A 179 -5.33 -14.56 32.21
#